data_AF-A0AAN4YDD4-F1
#
_entry.id   AF-A0AAN4YDD4-F1
#
_cell.length_a   1.000
_cell.length_b   1.000
_cell.length_c   1.000
_cell.angle_alpha   90.00
_cell.angle_beta   90.00
_cell.angle_gamma   90.00
#
_symmetry.space_group_name_H-M   'P 1'
#
loop_
_entity.id
_entity.type
_entity.pdbx_description
1 polymer ?
#
loop_
_entity_poly.entity_id
_entity_poly.type
_entity_poly.pdbx_seq_one_letter_code
_entity_poly.pdbx_strand_id
1 'polypeptide(L)'
;MPDNLKSLLVDDWENVTKNQQVVALPAKRSVNQILEDYSEAEKPKRTSSADLDVLEEVIMGIKEYFDKALDKILLYSFEREQLREELSKFTLWLSKHSSQYFATRYMTASNEYVEKSKGVANPNPGTATSRLV
;
A
#
# COMPACT_ATOMS: atom_id res chain seq x y z
N MET A 1 7.49 25.04 -9.46
CA MET A 1 7.04 24.96 -8.05
C MET A 1 6.91 26.37 -7.48
N PRO A 2 5.81 26.70 -6.79
CA PRO A 2 5.63 27.96 -6.07
C PRO A 2 6.79 28.27 -5.11
N ASP A 3 7.16 29.55 -4.95
CA ASP A 3 8.36 29.93 -4.20
C ASP A 3 8.24 29.69 -2.70
N ASN A 4 7.05 29.81 -2.13
CA ASN A 4 6.79 29.45 -0.73
C ASN A 4 7.08 27.96 -0.47
N LEU A 5 6.77 27.07 -1.42
CA LEU A 5 7.07 25.65 -1.30
C LEU A 5 8.57 25.37 -1.43
N LYS A 6 9.29 26.10 -2.29
CA LYS A 6 10.76 25.99 -2.37
C LYS A 6 11.42 26.37 -1.04
N SER A 7 10.96 27.44 -0.41
CA SER A 7 11.49 27.87 0.91
C SER A 7 11.31 26.76 1.95
N LEU A 8 10.11 26.18 2.03
CA LEU A 8 9.82 25.09 2.97
C LEU A 8 10.72 23.86 2.73
N LEU A 9 11.03 23.53 1.47
CA LEU A 9 11.93 22.42 1.15
C LEU A 9 13.38 22.70 1.55
N VAL A 10 13.84 23.95 1.44
CA VAL A 10 15.17 24.35 1.92
C VAL A 10 15.24 24.23 3.44
N ASP A 11 14.23 24.75 4.14
CA ASP A 11 14.16 24.68 5.60
C ASP A 11 14.11 23.21 6.09
N ASP A 12 13.29 22.37 5.45
CA ASP A 12 13.17 20.95 5.75
C ASP A 12 14.50 20.20 5.55
N TRP A 13 15.18 20.46 4.42
CA TRP A 13 16.50 19.92 4.16
C TRP A 13 17.52 20.32 5.24
N GLU A 14 17.54 21.59 5.67
CA GLU A 14 18.44 22.02 6.74
C GLU A 14 18.12 21.34 8.08
N ASN A 15 16.83 21.23 8.42
CA ASN A 15 16.39 20.59 9.66
C ASN A 15 16.80 19.12 9.74
N VAL A 16 16.60 18.36 8.66
CA VAL A 16 16.91 16.93 8.66
C VAL A 16 18.42 16.69 8.53
N THR A 17 19.10 17.40 7.63
CA THR A 17 20.49 17.08 7.28
C THR A 17 21.54 17.79 8.13
N LYS A 18 21.27 19.03 8.57
CA LYS A 18 22.21 19.80 9.42
C LYS A 18 21.83 19.72 10.90
N ASN A 19 20.54 19.85 11.20
CA ASN A 19 20.07 19.93 12.60
C ASN A 19 19.68 18.58 13.19
N GLN A 20 19.74 17.49 12.41
CA GLN A 20 19.42 16.13 12.85
C GLN A 20 18.02 16.03 13.48
N GLN A 21 17.04 16.69 12.87
CA GLN A 21 15.65 16.65 13.30
C GLN A 21 14.86 15.66 12.45
N VAL A 22 13.79 15.12 13.03
CA VAL A 22 12.82 14.25 12.35
C VAL A 22 11.41 14.75 12.64
N VAL A 23 10.49 14.46 11.73
CA VAL A 23 9.06 14.72 11.95
C VAL A 23 8.54 13.85 13.09
N ALA A 24 7.82 14.43 14.04
CA ALA A 24 7.20 13.66 15.12
C ALA A 24 6.08 12.75 14.59
N LEU A 25 6.09 11.48 15.01
CA LEU A 25 5.06 10.50 14.66
C LEU A 25 4.11 10.23 15.85
N PRO A 26 2.79 10.09 15.61
CA PRO A 26 2.12 10.19 14.31
C PRO A 26 2.08 11.62 13.79
N ALA A 27 2.23 11.79 12.47
CA ALA A 27 2.22 13.10 11.83
C ALA A 27 0.88 13.82 12.06
N LYS A 28 0.93 15.14 12.28
CA LYS A 28 -0.27 15.97 12.52
C LYS A 28 -1.28 15.89 11.36
N ARG A 29 -0.79 15.78 10.14
CA ARG A 29 -1.56 15.56 8.91
C ARG A 29 -0.88 14.45 8.12
N SER A 30 -1.59 13.36 7.87
CA SER A 30 -1.10 12.28 7.02
C SER A 30 -1.27 12.63 5.54
N VAL A 31 -0.51 11.97 4.66
CA VAL A 31 -0.67 12.13 3.20
C VAL A 31 -2.10 11.79 2.76
N ASN A 32 -2.72 10.77 3.34
CA ASN A 32 -4.12 10.44 3.07
C ASN A 32 -5.05 11.63 3.35
N GLN A 33 -4.87 12.32 4.48
CA GLN A 33 -5.68 13.49 4.82
C GLN A 33 -5.43 14.66 3.87
N ILE A 34 -4.18 14.91 3.46
CA ILE A 34 -3.85 15.97 2.51
C ILE A 34 -4.50 15.70 1.14
N LEU A 35 -4.47 14.44 0.68
CA LEU A 35 -5.09 14.04 -0.58
C LEU A 35 -6.61 14.09 -0.53
N GLU A 36 -7.20 13.76 0.62
CA GLU A 36 -8.64 13.89 0.87
C GLU A 36 -9.07 15.37 0.86
N ASP A 37 -8.38 16.23 1.61
CA ASP A 37 -8.62 17.68 1.62
C ASP A 37 -8.52 18.28 0.20
N TYR A 38 -7.54 17.84 -0.60
CA TYR A 38 -7.41 18.23 -2.01
C TYR A 38 -8.59 17.72 -2.85
N SER A 39 -8.98 16.46 -2.68
CA SER A 39 -10.13 15.86 -3.38
C SER A 39 -11.40 16.66 -3.14
N GLU A 40 -11.69 16.98 -1.88
CA GLU A 40 -12.88 17.74 -1.48
C GLU A 40 -12.89 19.16 -2.03
N ALA A 41 -11.73 19.83 -2.06
CA ALA A 41 -11.60 21.16 -2.63
C ALA A 41 -11.75 21.17 -4.17
N GLU A 42 -11.45 20.06 -4.84
CA GLU A 42 -11.40 19.96 -6.29
C GLU A 42 -12.68 19.40 -6.92
N LYS A 43 -13.36 18.46 -6.24
CA LYS A 43 -14.64 17.86 -6.69
C LYS A 43 -15.69 18.88 -7.16
N PRO A 44 -15.97 19.99 -6.45
CA PRO A 44 -16.98 20.97 -6.87
C PRO A 44 -16.64 21.72 -8.16
N LYS A 45 -15.36 21.69 -8.59
CA LYS A 45 -14.89 22.35 -9.81
C LYS A 45 -15.01 21.45 -11.05
N ARG A 46 -15.36 20.18 -10.86
CA ARG A 46 -15.50 19.19 -11.94
C ARG A 46 -16.96 19.06 -12.35
N THR A 47 -17.22 19.06 -13.66
CA THR A 47 -18.59 19.12 -14.20
C THR A 47 -19.11 17.78 -14.71
N SER A 48 -18.22 16.89 -15.19
CA SER A 48 -18.62 15.59 -15.73
C SER A 48 -18.21 14.44 -14.81
N SER A 49 -18.88 13.29 -14.94
CA SER A 49 -18.48 12.07 -14.24
C SER A 49 -17.07 11.64 -14.65
N ALA A 50 -16.73 11.77 -15.93
CA ALA A 50 -15.38 11.46 -16.41
C ALA A 50 -14.30 12.32 -15.74
N ASP A 51 -14.56 13.60 -15.48
CA ASP A 51 -13.61 14.47 -14.78
C ASP A 51 -13.40 14.08 -13.31
N LEU A 52 -14.42 13.49 -12.69
CA LEU A 52 -14.37 12.97 -11.32
C LEU A 52 -13.61 11.65 -11.27
N ASP A 53 -13.86 10.74 -12.22
CA ASP A 53 -13.14 9.47 -12.35
C ASP A 53 -11.63 9.73 -12.54
N VAL A 54 -11.28 10.69 -13.40
CA VAL A 54 -9.87 11.11 -13.60
C VAL A 54 -9.27 11.70 -12.33
N LEU A 55 -10.02 12.52 -11.57
CA LEU A 55 -9.54 13.06 -10.30
C LEU A 55 -9.24 11.94 -9.29
N GLU A 56 -10.13 10.97 -9.18
CA GLU A 56 -9.96 9.82 -8.30
C GLU A 56 -8.76 8.97 -8.70
N GLU A 57 -8.60 8.68 -10.00
CA GLU A 57 -7.45 7.94 -10.53
C GLU A 57 -6.13 8.65 -10.22
N VAL A 58 -6.07 9.97 -10.41
CA VAL A 58 -4.88 10.77 -10.10
C VAL A 58 -4.55 10.71 -8.60
N ILE A 59 -5.54 10.87 -7.72
CA ILE A 59 -5.34 10.80 -6.27
C ILE A 59 -4.84 9.42 -5.85
N MET A 60 -5.44 8.35 -6.39
CA MET A 60 -5.02 6.98 -6.14
C MET A 60 -3.59 6.74 -6.62
N GLY A 61 -3.24 7.21 -7.82
CA GLY A 61 -1.90 7.10 -8.39
C GLY A 61 -0.85 7.83 -7.55
N ILE A 62 -1.15 9.03 -7.04
CA ILE A 62 -0.24 9.79 -6.17
C ILE A 62 -0.04 9.05 -4.84
N LYS A 63 -1.11 8.52 -4.24
CA LYS A 63 -1.04 7.72 -3.01
C LYS A 63 -0.16 6.50 -3.19
N GLU A 64 -0.42 5.71 -4.24
CA GLU A 64 0.36 4.51 -4.53
C GLU A 64 1.83 4.83 -4.83
N TYR A 65 2.08 5.92 -5.55
CA TYR A 65 3.44 6.37 -5.83
C TYR A 65 4.18 6.77 -4.55
N PHE A 66 3.53 7.53 -3.66
CA PHE A 66 4.09 7.88 -2.36
C PHE A 66 4.44 6.64 -1.54
N ASP A 67 3.51 5.69 -1.39
CA ASP A 67 3.72 4.45 -0.63
C ASP A 67 4.88 3.62 -1.18
N LYS A 68 5.05 3.57 -2.51
CA LYS A 68 6.14 2.83 -3.17
C LYS A 68 7.47 3.56 -3.19
N ALA A 69 7.48 4.88 -3.06
CA ALA A 69 8.67 5.73 -3.20
C ALA A 69 9.25 6.16 -1.85
N LEU A 70 8.46 6.11 -0.77
CA LEU A 70 8.81 6.63 0.55
C LEU A 70 10.21 6.17 1.01
N ASP A 71 10.40 4.86 1.14
CA ASP A 71 11.65 4.27 1.61
C ASP A 71 12.78 4.31 0.58
N LYS A 72 12.49 4.61 -0.69
CA LYS A 72 13.47 4.58 -1.78
C LYS A 72 14.12 5.94 -2.00
N ILE A 73 13.29 6.97 -2.23
CA ILE A 73 13.74 8.27 -2.74
C ILE A 73 13.21 9.47 -1.96
N LEU A 74 12.24 9.30 -1.06
CA LEU A 74 11.63 10.45 -0.36
C LEU A 74 12.22 10.72 1.03
N LEU A 75 12.85 9.73 1.67
CA LEU A 75 13.49 9.90 2.98
C LEU A 75 14.98 10.22 2.87
N TYR A 76 15.43 11.18 3.66
CA TYR A 76 16.85 11.42 3.89
C TYR A 76 17.48 10.27 4.67
N SER A 77 18.82 10.17 4.62
CA SER A 77 19.56 9.08 5.30
C SER A 77 19.25 8.99 6.78
N PHE A 78 19.08 10.12 7.47
CA PHE A 78 18.79 10.19 8.90
C PHE A 78 17.38 9.68 9.26
N GLU A 79 16.37 9.99 8.45
CA GLU A 79 14.97 9.58 8.69
C GLU A 79 14.74 8.07 8.50
N ARG A 80 15.65 7.38 7.80
CA ARG A 80 15.54 5.93 7.57
C ARG A 80 15.54 5.13 8.86
N GLU A 81 16.17 5.63 9.92
CA GLU A 81 16.13 4.96 11.23
C GLU A 81 14.74 5.06 11.85
N GLN A 82 14.09 6.24 11.78
CA GLN A 82 12.72 6.42 12.25
C GLN A 82 11.74 5.46 11.54
N LEU A 83 11.87 5.29 10.21
CA LEU A 83 11.04 4.33 9.48
C LEU A 83 11.27 2.88 9.95
N ARG A 84 12.54 2.49 10.20
CA ARG A 84 12.88 1.14 10.68
C ARG A 84 12.28 0.87 12.07
N GLU A 85 12.27 1.87 12.95
CA GLU A 85 11.65 1.75 14.27
C GLU A 85 10.15 1.50 14.17
N GLU A 86 9.43 2.25 13.32
CA GLU A 86 7.99 2.07 13.12
C GLU A 86 7.65 0.72 12.51
N LEU A 87 8.41 0.28 11.49
CA LEU A 87 8.24 -1.05 10.91
C LEU A 87 8.51 -2.14 11.94
N SER A 88 9.52 -1.96 12.81
CA SER A 88 9.83 -2.91 13.88
C SER A 88 8.69 -3.01 14.90
N LYS A 89 8.08 -1.88 15.28
CA LYS A 89 6.88 -1.84 16.14
C LYS A 89 5.73 -2.62 15.49
N PHE A 90 5.48 -2.39 14.21
CA PHE A 90 4.44 -3.09 13.45
C PHE A 90 4.71 -4.60 13.37
N THR A 91 5.92 -5.02 12.98
CA THR A 91 6.27 -6.44 12.87
C THR A 91 6.18 -7.15 14.22
N LEU A 92 6.59 -6.51 15.31
CA LEU A 92 6.44 -7.06 16.66
C LEU A 92 4.97 -7.21 17.05
N TRP A 93 4.14 -6.20 16.75
CA TRP A 93 2.70 -6.29 16.96
C TRP A 93 2.09 -7.41 16.13
N LEU A 94 2.42 -7.51 14.85
CA LEU A 94 1.91 -8.54 13.94
C LEU A 94 2.32 -9.94 14.39
N SER A 95 3.56 -10.12 14.85
CA SER A 95 4.06 -11.40 15.39
C SER A 95 3.19 -11.88 16.56
N LYS A 96 2.86 -10.98 17.50
CA LYS A 96 2.00 -11.28 18.66
C LYS A 96 0.56 -11.63 18.28
N HIS A 97 0.07 -11.11 17.15
CA HIS A 97 -1.30 -11.34 16.67
C HIS A 97 -1.35 -12.33 15.50
N SER A 98 -0.25 -13.03 15.22
CA SER A 98 -0.09 -13.82 14.00
C SER A 98 -1.16 -14.90 13.84
N SER A 99 -1.61 -15.55 14.92
CA SER A 99 -2.63 -16.58 14.88
C SER A 99 -4.01 -16.11 14.37
N GLN A 100 -4.29 -14.81 14.44
CA GLN A 100 -5.54 -14.24 13.93
C GLN A 100 -5.52 -14.04 12.41
N TYR A 101 -4.33 -13.76 11.85
CA TYR A 101 -4.18 -13.32 10.46
C TYR A 101 -3.53 -14.39 9.57
N PHE A 102 -2.72 -15.30 10.15
CA PHE A 102 -2.04 -16.35 9.42
C PHE A 102 -2.69 -17.71 9.68
N ALA A 103 -2.86 -18.49 8.61
CA ALA A 103 -3.36 -19.85 8.70
C ALA A 103 -2.37 -20.72 9.47
N THR A 104 -2.83 -21.34 10.56
CA THR A 104 -2.04 -22.30 11.35
C THR A 104 -2.17 -23.72 10.81
N ARG A 105 -3.16 -23.98 9.95
CA ARG A 105 -3.44 -25.30 9.37
C ARG A 105 -3.66 -25.16 7.87
N TYR A 106 -2.90 -25.92 7.11
CA TYR A 106 -3.08 -26.09 5.68
C TYR A 106 -3.71 -27.46 5.42
N MET A 107 -4.54 -27.54 4.39
CA MET A 107 -5.10 -28.81 3.94
C MET A 107 -4.14 -29.47 2.95
N THR A 108 -3.93 -30.78 3.07
CA THR A 108 -3.24 -31.54 2.04
C THR A 108 -4.04 -31.45 0.74
N ALA A 109 -3.40 -31.00 -0.34
CA ALA A 109 -4.04 -30.94 -1.64
C ALA A 109 -4.43 -32.35 -2.11
N SER A 110 -5.58 -32.49 -2.78
CA SER A 110 -5.98 -33.76 -3.38
C SER A 110 -5.06 -34.14 -4.53
N ASN A 111 -4.92 -35.44 -4.81
CA ASN A 111 -4.14 -35.91 -5.95
C ASN A 111 -4.64 -35.31 -7.27
N GLU A 112 -5.97 -35.17 -7.44
CA GLU A 112 -6.57 -34.52 -8.61
C GLU A 112 -6.13 -33.05 -8.77
N TYR A 113 -6.11 -32.28 -7.67
CA TYR A 113 -5.64 -30.90 -7.70
C TYR A 113 -4.15 -30.82 -8.08
N VAL A 114 -3.34 -31.73 -7.53
CA VAL A 114 -1.90 -31.81 -7.84
C VAL A 114 -1.67 -32.18 -9.31
N GLU A 115 -2.39 -33.15 -9.85
CA GLU A 115 -2.29 -33.57 -11.26
C GLU A 115 -2.73 -32.46 -12.22
N LYS A 116 -3.86 -31.80 -11.91
CA LYS A 116 -4.35 -30.65 -12.68
C LYS A 116 -3.36 -29.48 -12.66
N SER A 117 -2.71 -29.21 -11.53
CA SER A 117 -1.70 -28.15 -11.41
C SER A 117 -0.44 -28.41 -12.24
N LYS A 118 -0.13 -29.69 -12.49
CA LYS A 118 1.01 -30.12 -13.33
C LYS A 118 0.70 -30.11 -14.83
N GLY A 119 -0.50 -29.70 -15.24
CA GLY A 119 -0.91 -29.69 -16.65
C GLY A 119 -1.11 -31.09 -17.24
N VAL A 120 -1.24 -32.12 -16.40
CA VAL A 120 -1.58 -33.47 -16.88
C VAL A 120 -3.05 -33.45 -17.30
N ALA A 121 -3.31 -33.65 -18.59
CA ALA A 121 -4.68 -33.78 -19.09
C ALA A 121 -5.34 -35.00 -18.43
N ASN A 122 -6.57 -34.83 -17.95
CA ASN A 122 -7.35 -35.90 -17.33
C ASN A 122 -7.39 -37.11 -18.29
N PRO A 123 -6.84 -38.28 -17.91
CA PRO A 123 -6.79 -39.44 -18.78
C PRO A 123 -8.18 -40.05 -19.07
N ASN A 124 -9.24 -39.65 -18.34
CA ASN A 124 -10.60 -40.14 -18.55
C ASN A 124 -11.63 -39.00 -18.60
N PRO A 125 -11.99 -38.49 -19.80
CA PRO A 125 -13.07 -37.51 -19.96
C PRO A 125 -14.49 -38.12 -19.88
N GLY A 126 -14.62 -39.43 -19.66
CA GLY A 126 -15.90 -40.14 -19.78
C GLY A 126 -16.27 -40.97 -18.57
N THR A 127 -16.99 -40.39 -17.61
CA THR A 127 -18.00 -41.14 -16.83
C THR A 127 -19.08 -40.18 -16.30
N ALA A 128 -19.83 -39.55 -17.22
CA ALA A 128 -21.13 -38.98 -16.90
C ALA A 128 -22.19 -40.06 -17.14
N THR A 129 -22.32 -41.05 -16.25
CA THR A 129 -23.50 -41.95 -16.29
C THR A 129 -23.82 -42.54 -14.91
N SER A 130 -25.11 -42.41 -14.58
CA SER A 130 -25.89 -43.14 -13.57
C SER A 130 -25.81 -42.70 -12.11
N ARG A 131 -26.71 -41.79 -11.74
CA ARG A 131 -27.69 -42.00 -10.66
C ARG A 131 -28.94 -41.13 -10.90
N LEU A 132 -29.87 -41.67 -11.67
CA LEU A 132 -31.31 -41.41 -11.51
C LEU A 132 -31.99 -42.77 -11.51
N VAL A 133 -32.40 -43.20 -10.32
CA VAL A 133 -33.57 -44.07 -10.10
C VAL A 133 -34.59 -43.17 -9.44
#